data_AF-W5PZM4-F1
#
_entry.id   AF-W5PZM4-F1
#
_cell.length_a   1.000
_cell.length_b   1.000
_cell.length_c   1.000
_cell.angle_alpha   90.00
_cell.angle_beta   90.00
_cell.angle_gamma   90.00
#
_symmetry.space_group_name_H-M   'P 1'
#
loop_
_entity.id
_entity.type
_entity.pdbx_description
1 polymer ?
#
loop_
_entity_poly.entity_id
_entity_poly.type
_entity_poly.pdbx_seq_one_letter_code
_entity_poly.pdbx_strand_id
1 'polypeptide(L)'
;KMLLAVVLASALFLCSSASQGCFTYVGIKNIVYLIDNLQKDTSSNCSCSTDAADCLCLPMSSGNCSTACFQEGLSQLSNSTVSTRFRLTLNQVKRIVVALKSNKCGSFACEQPCNRTTTGNTVTFLKTLLESFQNENMRGKKASSL
;
A
#
# COMPACT_ATOMS: atom_id res chain seq x y z
N LYS A 1 -39.22 29.25 -10.52
CA LYS A 1 -37.90 29.71 -10.00
C LYS A 1 -37.26 28.71 -9.01
N MET A 2 -38.03 28.04 -8.15
CA MET A 2 -37.49 27.08 -7.16
C MET A 2 -36.92 25.79 -7.79
N LEU A 3 -37.56 25.26 -8.84
CA LEU A 3 -37.12 24.03 -9.52
C LEU A 3 -35.75 24.16 -10.20
N LEU A 4 -35.41 25.34 -10.73
CA LEU A 4 -34.11 25.56 -11.37
C LEU A 4 -32.97 25.49 -10.34
N ALA A 5 -33.18 26.06 -9.16
CA ALA A 5 -32.20 26.03 -8.06
C ALA A 5 -31.99 24.61 -7.52
N VAL A 6 -33.07 23.82 -7.41
CA VAL A 6 -32.98 22.41 -7.00
C VAL A 6 -32.23 21.59 -8.05
N VAL A 7 -32.53 21.75 -9.34
CA VAL A 7 -31.84 21.02 -10.43
C VAL A 7 -30.36 21.41 -10.53
N LEU A 8 -30.02 22.69 -10.37
CA LEU A 8 -28.63 23.15 -10.35
C LEU A 8 -27.86 22.62 -9.12
N ALA A 9 -28.49 22.59 -7.94
CA ALA A 9 -27.87 22.02 -6.74
C ALA A 9 -27.66 20.50 -6.87
N SER A 10 -28.60 19.78 -7.48
CA SER A 10 -28.48 18.34 -7.76
C SER A 10 -27.37 18.03 -8.77
N ALA A 11 -27.17 18.86 -9.80
CA ALA A 11 -26.09 18.69 -10.76
C ALA A 11 -24.70 18.98 -10.16
N LEU A 12 -24.59 19.97 -9.27
CA LEU A 12 -23.32 20.31 -8.59
C LEU A 12 -22.87 19.24 -7.58
N PHE A 13 -23.83 18.55 -6.94
CA PHE A 13 -23.52 17.42 -6.05
C PHE A 13 -22.99 16.18 -6.78
N LEU A 14 -23.30 16.02 -8.07
CA LEU A 14 -22.91 14.86 -8.87
C LEU A 14 -21.51 14.99 -9.51
N CYS A 15 -20.87 16.16 -9.46
CA CYS A 15 -19.60 16.41 -10.17
C CYS A 15 -18.35 16.51 -9.27
N SER A 16 -18.44 16.31 -7.95
CA SER A 16 -17.32 16.63 -7.04
C SER A 16 -16.44 15.45 -6.62
N SER A 17 -16.56 14.28 -7.24
CA SER A 17 -15.50 13.26 -7.14
C SER A 17 -14.69 13.25 -8.43
N ALA A 18 -13.85 14.27 -8.64
CA ALA A 18 -12.66 14.05 -9.45
C ALA A 18 -11.86 12.98 -8.71
N SER A 19 -12.07 11.70 -9.08
CA SER A 19 -11.35 10.58 -8.47
C SER A 19 -9.89 10.79 -8.81
N GLN A 20 -9.14 11.34 -7.87
CA GLN A 20 -7.69 11.40 -7.98
C GLN A 20 -7.24 9.94 -8.10
N GLY A 21 -6.74 9.57 -9.28
CA GLY A 21 -6.71 8.16 -9.70
C GLY A 21 -5.88 7.26 -8.78
N CYS A 22 -6.27 5.99 -8.72
CA CYS A 22 -5.57 4.95 -7.95
C CYS A 22 -4.41 4.34 -8.74
N PHE A 23 -3.38 5.14 -9.01
CA PHE A 23 -2.24 4.71 -9.83
C PHE A 23 -1.23 3.89 -9.03
N THR A 24 -1.07 2.60 -9.37
CA THR A 24 -0.13 1.70 -8.67
C THR A 24 1.01 1.19 -9.55
N TYR A 25 1.05 1.50 -10.85
CA TYR A 25 2.03 0.97 -11.79
C TYR A 25 3.49 1.19 -11.36
N VAL A 26 3.85 2.43 -10.99
CA VAL A 26 5.20 2.76 -10.48
C VAL A 26 5.49 1.99 -9.19
N GLY A 27 4.48 1.87 -8.33
CA GLY A 27 4.56 1.11 -7.09
C GLY A 27 4.86 -0.37 -7.31
N ILE A 28 4.19 -0.99 -8.29
CA ILE A 28 4.42 -2.40 -8.67
C ILE A 28 5.87 -2.60 -9.11
N LYS A 29 6.38 -1.75 -10.02
CA LYS A 29 7.78 -1.84 -10.48
C LYS A 29 8.77 -1.72 -9.33
N ASN A 30 8.54 -0.74 -8.44
CA ASN A 30 9.40 -0.50 -7.30
C ASN A 30 9.41 -1.67 -6.32
N ILE A 31 8.25 -2.26 -6.03
CA ILE A 31 8.16 -3.41 -5.13
C ILE A 31 8.81 -4.65 -5.73
N VAL A 32 8.60 -4.92 -7.03
CA VAL A 32 9.29 -6.02 -7.72
C VAL A 32 10.81 -5.84 -7.63
N TYR A 33 11.31 -4.64 -7.91
CA TYR A 33 12.73 -4.33 -7.77
C TYR A 33 13.23 -4.55 -6.33
N LEU A 34 12.47 -4.13 -5.32
CA LEU A 34 12.83 -4.37 -3.92
C LEU A 34 12.89 -5.86 -3.59
N ILE A 35 11.88 -6.64 -3.98
CA ILE A 35 11.84 -8.09 -3.75
C ILE A 35 13.03 -8.77 -4.41
N ASP A 36 13.32 -8.46 -5.67
CA ASP A 36 14.38 -9.10 -6.44
C ASP A 36 15.78 -8.92 -5.82
N ASN A 37 15.98 -7.78 -5.15
CA ASN A 37 17.24 -7.46 -4.50
C ASN A 37 17.30 -7.90 -3.04
N LEU A 38 16.20 -7.77 -2.29
CA LEU A 38 16.14 -8.10 -0.85
C LEU A 38 15.98 -9.61 -0.61
N GLN A 39 15.42 -10.38 -1.54
CA GLN A 39 15.32 -11.83 -1.37
C GLN A 39 16.67 -12.55 -1.31
N LYS A 40 17.74 -11.88 -1.76
CA LYS A 40 19.13 -12.37 -1.69
C LYS A 40 19.78 -12.12 -0.33
N ASP A 41 19.14 -11.33 0.52
CA ASP A 41 19.61 -10.95 1.85
C ASP A 41 18.96 -11.84 2.92
N THR A 42 19.78 -12.49 3.73
CA THR A 42 19.33 -13.48 4.73
C THR A 42 18.46 -12.85 5.83
N SER A 43 18.71 -11.59 6.19
CA SER A 43 17.92 -10.83 7.18
C SER A 43 16.52 -10.47 6.65
N SER A 44 16.35 -10.47 5.33
CA SER A 44 15.07 -10.17 4.68
C SER A 44 14.17 -11.40 4.49
N ASN A 45 14.72 -12.62 4.62
CA ASN A 45 14.04 -13.89 4.33
C ASN A 45 14.03 -14.87 5.53
N CYS A 46 14.36 -14.36 6.71
CA CYS A 46 14.39 -15.06 7.98
C CYS A 46 12.99 -15.49 8.48
N SER A 47 12.96 -16.31 9.53
CA SER A 47 11.73 -16.69 10.23
C SER A 47 11.41 -15.72 11.37
N CYS A 48 10.14 -15.29 11.46
CA CYS A 48 9.65 -14.38 12.50
C CYS A 48 9.07 -15.08 13.74
N SER A 49 9.31 -16.38 13.88
CA SER A 49 8.74 -17.24 14.93
C SER A 49 9.61 -17.37 16.20
N THR A 50 10.82 -16.80 16.23
CA THR A 50 11.76 -16.99 17.36
C THR A 50 12.87 -15.94 17.29
N ASP A 51 13.45 -15.57 18.44
CA ASP A 51 14.47 -14.53 18.69
C ASP A 51 15.69 -14.50 17.74
N ALA A 52 15.45 -14.19 16.46
CA ALA A 52 16.48 -13.94 15.49
C ALA A 52 16.84 -12.45 15.56
N ALA A 53 17.91 -12.16 16.31
CA ALA A 53 18.41 -10.79 16.54
C ALA A 53 18.64 -9.98 15.24
N ASP A 54 18.77 -10.65 14.10
CA ASP A 54 19.00 -10.04 12.78
C ASP A 54 17.78 -10.10 11.84
N CYS A 55 16.60 -10.51 12.30
CA CYS A 55 15.42 -10.64 11.44
C CYS A 55 14.53 -9.38 11.48
N LEU A 56 14.36 -8.70 10.33
CA LEU A 56 13.39 -7.61 10.24
C LEU A 56 11.99 -8.16 9.99
N CYS A 57 11.25 -8.33 11.08
CA CYS A 57 9.85 -8.74 11.08
C CYS A 57 8.92 -7.54 11.01
N LEU A 58 8.19 -7.45 9.90
CA LEU A 58 7.26 -6.37 9.62
C LEU A 58 5.83 -6.78 9.96
N PRO A 59 4.98 -5.84 10.40
CA PRO A 59 3.59 -6.15 10.72
C PRO A 59 2.79 -6.49 9.46
N MET A 60 1.96 -7.51 9.59
CA MET A 60 1.11 -8.03 8.52
C MET A 60 -0.36 -7.79 8.88
N SER A 61 -1.19 -7.54 7.87
CA SER A 61 -2.63 -7.53 8.08
C SER A 61 -3.18 -8.95 8.06
N SER A 62 -3.99 -9.29 9.06
CA SER A 62 -4.79 -10.52 9.11
C SER A 62 -6.20 -10.34 8.52
N GLY A 63 -6.51 -9.17 7.98
CA GLY A 63 -7.84 -8.81 7.52
C GLY A 63 -7.88 -8.18 6.13
N ASN A 64 -9.08 -7.78 5.74
CA ASN A 64 -9.41 -7.06 4.52
C ASN A 64 -8.93 -5.59 4.50
N CYS A 65 -8.31 -5.12 5.59
CA CYS A 65 -7.71 -3.80 5.68
C CYS A 65 -6.22 -3.88 6.00
N SER A 66 -5.38 -3.39 5.10
CA SER A 66 -3.92 -3.51 5.23
C SER A 66 -3.17 -2.18 5.23
N THR A 67 -3.85 -1.05 5.00
CA THR A 67 -3.20 0.27 4.88
C THR A 67 -2.32 0.63 6.07
N ALA A 68 -2.86 0.52 7.29
CA ALA A 68 -2.13 0.88 8.50
C ALA A 68 -0.88 0.01 8.68
N CYS A 69 -0.98 -1.29 8.39
CA CYS A 69 0.16 -2.20 8.46
C CYS A 69 1.19 -1.91 7.37
N PHE A 70 0.77 -1.54 6.17
CA PHE A 70 1.71 -1.13 5.13
C PHE A 70 2.44 0.16 5.48
N GLN A 71 1.74 1.17 6.02
CA GLN A 71 2.37 2.42 6.44
C GLN A 71 3.40 2.17 7.56
N GLU A 72 3.02 1.39 8.57
CA GLU A 72 3.89 1.02 9.68
C GLU A 72 5.09 0.19 9.22
N GLY A 73 4.85 -0.89 8.47
CA GLY A 73 5.90 -1.79 8.00
C GLY A 73 6.88 -1.12 7.05
N LEU A 74 6.40 -0.26 6.14
CA LEU A 74 7.30 0.54 5.30
C LEU A 74 8.12 1.55 6.12
N SER A 75 7.56 2.06 7.23
CA SER A 75 8.29 2.94 8.15
C SER A 75 9.43 2.22 8.85
N GLN A 76 9.14 1.04 9.41
CA GLN A 76 10.15 0.18 10.03
C GLN A 76 11.22 -0.23 9.02
N LEU A 77 10.81 -0.67 7.82
CA LEU A 77 11.72 -1.06 6.76
C LEU A 77 12.66 0.08 6.36
N SER A 78 12.15 1.30 6.14
CA SER A 78 13.00 2.44 5.78
C SER A 78 14.01 2.85 6.86
N ASN A 79 13.74 2.50 8.12
CA ASN A 79 14.63 2.80 9.24
C ASN A 79 15.65 1.68 9.49
N SER A 80 15.52 0.55 8.79
CA SER A 80 16.46 -0.56 8.88
C SER A 80 17.72 -0.32 8.05
N THR A 81 18.84 -0.90 8.51
CA THR A 81 20.13 -0.86 7.81
C THR A 81 20.08 -1.56 6.45
N VAL A 82 19.35 -2.69 6.36
CA VAL A 82 19.08 -3.49 5.14
C VAL A 82 18.55 -2.62 3.99
N SER A 83 17.80 -1.56 4.31
CA SER A 83 17.10 -0.74 3.33
C SER A 83 17.84 0.52 2.88
N THR A 84 19.02 0.80 3.44
CA THR A 84 19.76 2.05 3.17
C THR A 84 20.00 2.28 1.67
N ARG A 85 20.32 1.20 0.95
CA ARG A 85 20.58 1.22 -0.50
C ARG A 85 19.32 1.45 -1.35
N PHE A 86 18.14 1.26 -0.77
CA PHE A 86 16.85 1.32 -1.45
C PHE A 86 15.98 2.50 -0.99
N ARG A 87 16.55 3.45 -0.26
CA ARG A 87 15.84 4.57 0.38
C ARG A 87 14.93 5.34 -0.59
N LEU A 88 15.41 5.64 -1.80
CA LEU A 88 14.61 6.36 -2.80
C LEU A 88 13.39 5.56 -3.25
N THR A 89 13.60 4.28 -3.59
CA THR A 89 12.54 3.36 -4.01
C THR A 89 11.49 3.17 -2.92
N LEU A 90 11.92 2.95 -1.68
CA LEU A 90 11.02 2.82 -0.53
C LEU A 90 10.22 4.10 -0.26
N ASN A 91 10.85 5.26 -0.36
CA ASN A 91 10.16 6.55 -0.21
C ASN A 91 9.09 6.76 -1.29
N GLN A 92 9.33 6.31 -2.52
CA GLN A 92 8.31 6.33 -3.57
C GLN A 92 7.15 5.40 -3.24
N VAL A 93 7.43 4.17 -2.79
CA VAL A 93 6.37 3.22 -2.37
C VAL A 93 5.53 3.79 -1.23
N LYS A 94 6.16 4.39 -0.21
CA LYS A 94 5.46 5.09 0.88
C LYS A 94 4.51 6.17 0.39
N ARG A 95 4.99 7.04 -0.51
CA ARG A 95 4.16 8.13 -1.09
C ARG A 95 2.95 7.58 -1.84
N ILE A 96 3.13 6.47 -2.57
CA ILE A 96 2.03 5.81 -3.28
C ILE A 96 1.00 5.27 -2.29
N VAL A 97 1.42 4.57 -1.22
CA VAL A 97 0.48 4.09 -0.19
C VAL A 97 -0.31 5.24 0.44
N VAL A 98 0.34 6.36 0.74
CA VAL A 98 -0.33 7.57 1.26
C VAL A 98 -1.35 8.10 0.27
N ALA A 99 -0.99 8.22 -1.01
CA ALA A 99 -1.91 8.70 -2.05
C ALA A 99 -3.11 7.77 -2.23
N LEU A 100 -2.90 6.44 -2.25
CA LEU A 100 -3.98 5.46 -2.36
C LEU A 100 -4.94 5.54 -1.17
N LYS A 101 -4.43 5.77 0.04
CA LYS A 101 -5.25 6.01 1.24
C LYS A 101 -6.08 7.29 1.09
N SER A 102 -5.43 8.41 0.76
CA SER A 102 -6.10 9.71 0.57
C SER A 102 -7.19 9.66 -0.49
N ASN A 103 -6.97 8.88 -1.55
CA ASN A 103 -7.92 8.71 -2.65
C ASN A 103 -8.97 7.62 -2.41
N LYS A 104 -8.99 7.01 -1.21
CA LYS A 104 -9.94 5.94 -0.83
C LYS A 104 -9.93 4.77 -1.82
N CYS A 105 -8.74 4.33 -2.22
CA CYS A 105 -8.55 3.27 -3.20
C CYS A 105 -8.71 1.87 -2.57
N GLY A 106 -9.86 1.23 -2.73
CA GLY A 106 -10.01 -0.21 -2.49
C GLY A 106 -9.60 -0.64 -1.08
N SER A 107 -8.72 -1.64 -0.96
CA SER A 107 -8.18 -2.10 0.34
C SER A 107 -7.31 -1.05 1.03
N PHE A 108 -6.94 0.04 0.37
CA PHE A 108 -6.23 1.17 0.96
C PHE A 108 -7.16 2.18 1.66
N ALA A 109 -8.47 2.11 1.41
CA ALA A 109 -9.45 3.09 1.90
C ALA A 109 -9.82 2.94 3.39
N CYS A 110 -9.43 1.84 4.01
CA CYS A 110 -9.85 1.46 5.34
C CYS A 110 -9.02 2.14 6.45
N GLU A 111 -9.62 2.26 7.64
CA GLU A 111 -9.02 2.94 8.80
C GLU A 111 -8.73 2.03 10.00
N GLN A 112 -8.87 0.70 9.85
CA GLN A 112 -8.54 -0.19 10.96
C GLN A 112 -7.07 -0.05 11.38
N PRO A 113 -6.77 -0.03 12.69
CA PRO A 113 -5.40 0.00 13.18
C PRO A 113 -4.65 -1.28 12.77
N CYS A 114 -3.33 -1.18 12.66
CA CYS A 114 -2.52 -2.37 12.39
C CYS A 114 -2.43 -3.26 13.63
N ASN A 115 -2.94 -4.48 13.53
CA ASN A 115 -2.80 -5.47 14.60
C ASN A 115 -1.42 -6.13 14.51
N ARG A 116 -0.55 -5.84 15.49
CA ARG A 116 0.85 -6.31 15.51
C ARG A 116 1.01 -7.80 15.88
N THR A 117 -0.08 -8.56 16.04
CA THR A 117 -0.03 -9.99 16.37
C THR A 117 0.43 -10.88 15.23
N THR A 118 0.32 -10.43 13.97
CA THR A 118 0.83 -11.17 12.81
C THR A 118 2.00 -10.41 12.22
N THR A 119 3.14 -11.07 12.10
CA THR A 119 4.36 -10.52 11.49
C THR A 119 4.84 -11.42 10.38
N GLY A 120 5.57 -10.84 9.43
CA GLY A 120 6.21 -11.55 8.33
C GLY A 120 7.56 -10.93 8.04
N ASN A 121 8.47 -11.70 7.45
CA ASN A 121 9.75 -11.15 7.01
C ASN A 121 9.55 -10.10 5.90
N THR A 122 10.61 -9.35 5.61
CA THR A 122 10.58 -8.24 4.65
C THR A 122 10.09 -8.69 3.26
N VAL A 123 10.55 -9.84 2.77
CA VAL A 123 10.12 -10.35 1.46
C VAL A 123 8.62 -10.68 1.44
N THR A 124 8.12 -11.33 2.50
CA THR A 124 6.71 -11.68 2.64
C THR A 124 5.83 -10.44 2.69
N PHE A 125 6.22 -9.45 3.50
CA PHE A 125 5.54 -8.16 3.57
C PHE A 125 5.45 -7.46 2.21
N LEU A 126 6.58 -7.40 1.47
CA LEU A 126 6.62 -6.78 0.15
C LEU A 126 5.75 -7.53 -0.88
N LYS A 127 5.70 -8.86 -0.82
CA LYS A 127 4.81 -9.67 -1.69
C LYS A 127 3.34 -9.35 -1.43
N THR A 128 2.92 -9.28 -0.16
CA THR A 128 1.53 -8.91 0.18
C THR A 128 1.18 -7.47 -0.25
N LEU A 129 2.14 -6.54 -0.15
CA LEU A 129 1.95 -5.19 -0.69
C LEU A 129 1.85 -5.19 -2.23
N LEU A 130 2.67 -5.99 -2.91
CA LEU A 130 2.63 -6.16 -4.36
C LEU A 130 1.26 -6.66 -4.83
N GLU A 131 0.74 -7.71 -4.19
CA GLU A 131 -0.60 -8.25 -4.48
C GLU A 131 -1.68 -7.19 -4.33
N SER A 132 -1.61 -6.38 -3.26
CA SER A 132 -2.55 -5.28 -3.04
C SER A 132 -2.48 -4.22 -4.16
N PHE A 133 -1.28 -3.87 -4.62
CA PHE A 133 -1.11 -2.94 -5.75
C PHE A 133 -1.59 -3.52 -7.09
N GLN A 134 -1.39 -4.82 -7.31
CA GLN A 134 -1.86 -5.51 -8.51
C GLN A 134 -3.39 -5.58 -8.54
N ASN A 135 -4.02 -5.92 -7.42
CA ASN A 135 -5.47 -5.94 -7.27
C ASN A 135 -6.09 -4.57 -7.54
N GLU A 136 -5.45 -3.51 -7.03
CA GLU A 136 -5.82 -2.12 -7.30
C GLU A 136 -5.70 -1.76 -8.78
N ASN A 137 -4.57 -2.10 -9.40
CA ASN A 137 -4.33 -1.85 -10.83
C ASN A 137 -5.38 -2.54 -11.72
N MET A 138 -5.73 -3.79 -11.40
CA MET A 138 -6.76 -4.54 -12.12
C MET A 138 -8.13 -3.90 -11.96
N ARG A 139 -8.46 -3.36 -10.79
CA ARG A 139 -9.72 -2.64 -10.58
C ARG A 139 -9.80 -1.38 -11.43
N GLY A 140 -8.73 -0.60 -11.50
CA GLY A 140 -8.63 0.57 -12.37
C GLY A 140 -8.88 0.22 -13.85
N LYS A 141 -8.24 -0.84 -14.35
CA LYS A 141 -8.43 -1.30 -15.75
C LYS A 141 -9.87 -1.72 -16.05
N LYS A 142 -10.55 -2.41 -15.11
CA LYS A 142 -11.95 -2.81 -15.27
C LYS A 142 -12.88 -1.60 -15.33
N ALA A 143 -12.65 -0.60 -14.47
CA ALA A 143 -13.47 0.62 -14.44
C ALA A 143 -13.33 1.47 -15.73
N SER A 144 -12.17 1.43 -16.40
CA SER A 144 -11.94 2.15 -17.66
C SER A 144 -12.44 1.43 -18.91
N SER A 145 -13.01 0.22 -18.78
CA SER A 145 -13.48 -0.60 -19.89
C SER A 145 -15.02 -0.67 -19.99
N LEU A 146 -15.73 0.06 -19.12
CA LEU A 146 -17.18 0.26 -19.09
C LEU A 146 -17.50 1.67 -19.59
#